data_AF-A0A3R6R977-F1
#
_entry.id   AF-A0A3R6R977-F1
#
_cell.length_a   1.000
_cell.length_b   1.000
_cell.length_c   1.000
_cell.angle_alpha   90.00
_cell.angle_beta   90.00
_cell.angle_gamma   90.00
#
_symmetry.space_group_name_H-M   'P 1'
#
loop_
_entity.id
_entity.type
_entity.pdbx_description
1 polymer ?
#
loop_
_entity_poly.entity_id
_entity_poly.type
_entity_poly.pdbx_seq_one_letter_code
_entity_poly.pdbx_strand_id
1 'polypeptide(L)'
;MTKLMKKTAVLCMAAVLVLSSAFCSFAENGWKRSGSVWNYYYSNGKMAKNTWIKNGDVLFWIEEDGTMATSKWHEQDHIWYYLDASGAAVTGWKEIDDKWYYFREDHAMATDETIGSYYVGKDGAWDSRK
;
A
#
# COMPACT_ATOMS: atom_id res chain seq x y z
N MET A 1 26.78 -10.59 -28.36
CA MET A 1 25.85 -11.04 -27.29
C MET A 1 26.49 -10.76 -25.95
N THR A 2 26.08 -9.69 -25.28
CA THR A 2 26.15 -9.55 -23.81
C THR A 2 25.21 -8.42 -23.41
N LYS A 3 24.22 -8.78 -22.61
CA LYS A 3 23.02 -8.01 -22.28
C LYS A 3 23.38 -7.05 -21.14
N LEU A 4 23.37 -5.74 -21.39
CA LEU A 4 23.58 -4.72 -20.37
C LEU A 4 22.30 -4.61 -19.51
N MET A 5 22.32 -5.24 -18.35
CA MET A 5 21.24 -5.16 -17.36
C MET A 5 21.20 -3.76 -16.74
N LYS A 6 20.16 -2.98 -17.09
CA LYS A 6 19.81 -1.75 -16.38
C LYS A 6 19.32 -2.13 -14.99
N LYS A 7 20.16 -1.90 -13.96
CA LYS A 7 19.70 -1.86 -12.58
C LYS A 7 18.95 -0.53 -12.39
N THR A 8 17.64 -0.55 -12.52
CA THR A 8 16.81 0.57 -12.06
C THR A 8 16.79 0.51 -10.54
N ALA A 9 17.50 1.44 -9.92
CA ALA A 9 17.36 1.74 -8.50
C ALA A 9 15.96 2.32 -8.27
N VAL A 10 15.22 1.73 -7.35
CA VAL A 10 13.98 2.29 -6.79
C VAL A 10 14.37 3.56 -6.04
N LEU A 11 13.94 4.71 -6.54
CA LEU A 11 14.18 6.01 -5.92
C LEU A 11 13.15 6.18 -4.78
N CYS A 12 13.59 6.03 -3.52
CA CYS A 12 12.84 6.57 -2.39
C CYS A 12 12.79 8.09 -2.54
N MET A 13 11.59 8.67 -2.51
CA MET A 13 11.36 10.10 -2.67
C MET A 13 12.13 10.90 -1.60
N ALA A 14 13.22 11.56 -2.02
CA ALA A 14 13.83 12.66 -1.28
C ALA A 14 14.13 13.81 -2.26
N ALA A 15 13.40 14.91 -2.03
CA ALA A 15 13.66 16.32 -2.36
C ALA A 15 14.34 16.68 -3.70
N VAL A 16 13.57 17.31 -4.60
CA VAL A 16 14.10 18.23 -5.61
C VAL A 16 13.53 19.62 -5.33
N LEU A 17 14.40 20.54 -4.92
CA LEU A 17 14.16 21.99 -4.82
C LEU A 17 14.46 22.61 -6.18
N VAL A 18 13.47 23.23 -6.84
CA VAL A 18 13.70 24.25 -7.88
C VAL A 18 12.68 25.37 -7.73
N LEU A 19 13.20 26.60 -7.56
CA LEU A 19 12.49 27.87 -7.64
C LEU A 19 12.24 28.24 -9.12
N SER A 20 10.97 28.31 -9.55
CA SER A 20 10.56 29.20 -10.65
C SER A 20 9.04 29.39 -10.65
N SER A 21 8.60 30.64 -10.56
CA SER A 21 7.22 31.08 -10.64
C SER A 21 6.62 30.88 -12.05
N ALA A 22 5.39 30.38 -12.08
CA ALA A 22 4.50 30.20 -13.23
C ALA A 22 4.78 29.00 -14.14
N PHE A 23 4.16 27.86 -13.82
CA PHE A 23 3.81 26.83 -14.82
C PHE A 23 2.39 26.31 -14.57
N CYS A 24 1.53 26.59 -15.54
CA CYS A 24 0.40 25.80 -16.03
C CYS A 24 -0.36 24.91 -15.03
N SER A 25 -1.61 25.25 -14.69
CA SER A 25 -2.53 24.26 -14.11
C SER A 25 -2.92 23.24 -15.19
N PHE A 26 -2.06 22.27 -15.44
CA PHE A 26 -2.55 20.98 -15.92
C PHE A 26 -3.48 20.46 -14.83
N ALA A 27 -4.64 19.92 -15.20
CA ALA A 27 -5.46 19.19 -14.25
C ALA A 27 -4.61 17.99 -13.76
N GLU A 28 -3.92 18.19 -12.63
CA GLU A 28 -3.05 17.16 -12.05
C GLU A 28 -3.97 16.07 -11.51
N ASN A 29 -4.13 15.01 -12.28
CA ASN A 29 -4.77 13.79 -11.83
C ASN A 29 -3.70 12.89 -11.20
N GLY A 30 -4.11 11.91 -10.41
CA GLY A 30 -3.23 11.01 -9.67
C GLY A 30 -3.06 11.42 -8.22
N TRP A 31 -1.93 10.99 -7.64
CA TRP A 31 -1.58 11.21 -6.24
C TRP A 31 -1.23 12.66 -5.94
N LYS A 32 -1.84 13.21 -4.89
CA LYS A 32 -1.54 14.55 -4.36
C LYS A 32 -1.26 14.47 -2.87
N ARG A 33 -0.28 15.25 -2.42
CA ARG A 33 0.06 15.38 -1.01
C ARG A 33 -0.18 16.79 -0.51
N SER A 34 -0.91 16.93 0.59
CA SER A 34 -1.06 18.16 1.35
C SER A 34 -0.68 17.90 2.81
N GLY A 35 0.47 18.41 3.25
CA GLY A 35 1.05 18.03 4.54
C GLY A 35 1.34 16.52 4.62
N SER A 36 0.75 15.84 5.60
CA SER A 36 0.83 14.38 5.77
C SER A 36 -0.27 13.60 5.03
N VAL A 37 -1.24 14.30 4.46
CA VAL A 37 -2.41 13.68 3.82
C VAL A 37 -2.11 13.42 2.34
N TRP A 38 -2.36 12.19 1.90
CA TRP A 38 -2.38 11.82 0.49
C TRP A 38 -3.81 11.62 0.02
N ASN A 39 -4.12 12.14 -1.17
CA ASN A 39 -5.38 11.92 -1.88
C ASN A 39 -5.08 11.43 -3.31
N TYR A 40 -6.04 10.76 -3.94
CA TYR A 40 -5.95 10.38 -5.35
C TYR A 40 -7.09 11.00 -6.16
N TYR A 41 -6.76 11.57 -7.33
CA TYR A 41 -7.73 12.13 -8.26
C TYR A 41 -7.74 11.34 -9.56
N TYR A 42 -8.91 10.90 -10.02
CA TYR A 42 -9.06 10.26 -11.32
C TYR A 42 -8.84 11.25 -12.46
N SER A 43 -8.70 10.73 -13.70
CA SER A 43 -8.48 11.55 -14.89
C SER A 43 -9.55 12.61 -15.17
N ASN A 44 -10.76 12.39 -14.64
CA ASN A 44 -11.90 13.29 -14.73
C ASN A 44 -11.95 14.33 -13.58
N GLY A 45 -10.90 14.44 -12.77
CA GLY A 45 -10.81 15.35 -11.63
C GLY A 45 -11.60 14.93 -10.38
N LYS A 46 -12.32 13.80 -10.41
CA LYS A 46 -13.01 13.29 -9.20
C LYS A 46 -11.99 12.72 -8.22
N MET A 47 -12.16 13.04 -6.94
CA MET A 47 -11.37 12.44 -5.87
C MET A 47 -11.84 11.00 -5.60
N ALA A 48 -10.89 10.08 -5.48
CA ALA A 48 -11.14 8.72 -5.03
C ALA A 48 -11.60 8.71 -3.57
N LYS A 49 -12.54 7.83 -3.24
CA LYS A 49 -13.11 7.62 -1.91
C LYS A 49 -13.59 6.17 -1.80
N ASN A 50 -13.40 5.55 -0.65
CA ASN A 50 -13.79 4.16 -0.37
C ASN A 50 -13.41 3.18 -1.49
N THR A 51 -12.15 3.24 -1.91
CA THR A 51 -11.71 2.49 -3.10
C THR A 51 -10.23 2.17 -3.07
N TRP A 52 -9.89 1.06 -3.71
CA TRP A 52 -8.52 0.66 -3.96
C TRP A 52 -7.93 1.38 -5.15
N ILE A 53 -6.75 1.95 -4.97
CA ILE A 53 -5.92 2.48 -6.05
C ILE A 53 -4.74 1.54 -6.25
N LYS A 54 -4.62 1.01 -7.47
CA LYS A 54 -3.51 0.15 -7.87
C LYS A 54 -2.45 0.97 -8.61
N ASN A 55 -1.21 0.91 -8.15
CA ASN A 55 -0.08 1.59 -8.78
C ASN A 55 1.06 0.58 -9.01
N GLY A 56 1.08 -0.04 -10.20
CA GLY A 56 1.90 -1.23 -10.43
C GLY A 56 1.30 -2.43 -9.69
N ASP A 57 2.12 -3.15 -8.93
CA ASP A 57 1.69 -4.29 -8.11
C ASP A 57 1.28 -3.89 -6.68
N VAL A 58 1.40 -2.61 -6.33
CA VAL A 58 1.07 -2.10 -5.00
C VAL A 58 -0.37 -1.59 -4.95
N LEU A 59 -1.10 -1.98 -3.91
CA LEU A 59 -2.44 -1.49 -3.61
C LEU A 59 -2.42 -0.45 -2.49
N PHE A 60 -3.28 0.56 -2.62
CA PHE A 60 -3.51 1.59 -1.61
C PHE A 60 -5.01 1.73 -1.38
N TRP A 61 -5.43 1.82 -0.11
CA TRP A 61 -6.82 2.09 0.23
C TRP A 61 -7.06 3.58 0.43
N ILE A 62 -8.08 4.12 -0.22
CA ILE A 62 -8.56 5.49 -0.02
C ILE A 62 -9.84 5.45 0.81
N GLU A 63 -9.83 6.14 1.95
CA GLU A 63 -10.96 6.21 2.87
C GLU A 63 -12.09 7.10 2.36
N GLU A 64 -13.19 7.17 3.10
CA GLU A 64 -14.40 7.91 2.71
C GLU A 64 -14.16 9.43 2.59
N ASP A 65 -13.28 9.97 3.42
CA ASP A 65 -12.87 11.37 3.37
C ASP A 65 -11.90 11.68 2.22
N GLY A 66 -11.45 10.63 1.51
CA GLY A 66 -10.51 10.70 0.40
C GLY A 66 -9.04 10.59 0.81
N THR A 67 -8.75 10.42 2.09
CA THR A 67 -7.39 10.25 2.59
C THR A 67 -6.89 8.82 2.35
N MET A 68 -5.60 8.70 2.06
CA MET A 68 -4.95 7.40 1.95
C MET A 68 -4.74 6.78 3.34
N ALA A 69 -5.20 5.55 3.51
CA ALA A 69 -4.94 4.77 4.71
C ALA A 69 -3.44 4.49 4.89
N THR A 70 -2.94 4.66 6.11
CA THR A 70 -1.55 4.33 6.48
C THR A 70 -1.52 3.71 7.88
N SER A 71 -0.61 2.77 8.10
CA SER A 71 -0.43 2.03 9.36
C SER A 71 -1.72 1.51 9.97
N LYS A 72 -2.58 0.88 9.17
CA LYS A 72 -3.89 0.42 9.62
C LYS A 72 -4.36 -0.85 8.94
N TRP A 73 -5.18 -1.58 9.68
CA TRP A 73 -6.00 -2.67 9.16
C TRP A 73 -7.15 -2.12 8.32
N HIS A 74 -7.48 -2.86 7.27
CA HIS A 74 -8.65 -2.62 6.46
C HIS A 74 -9.31 -3.97 6.16
N GLU A 75 -10.62 -4.03 6.37
CA GLU A 75 -11.43 -5.23 6.11
C GLU A 75 -12.43 -4.90 5.00
N GLN A 76 -12.51 -5.79 4.03
CA GLN A 76 -13.49 -5.73 2.96
C GLN A 76 -13.93 -7.15 2.62
N ASP A 77 -15.25 -7.39 2.61
CA ASP A 77 -15.85 -8.69 2.24
C ASP A 77 -15.28 -9.87 3.05
N HIS A 78 -15.06 -9.67 4.34
CA HIS A 78 -14.45 -10.61 5.30
C HIS A 78 -12.97 -10.93 5.03
N ILE A 79 -12.32 -10.18 4.15
CA ILE A 79 -10.90 -10.30 3.85
C ILE A 79 -10.16 -9.13 4.51
N TRP A 80 -9.12 -9.46 5.26
CA TRP A 80 -8.27 -8.46 5.93
C TRP A 80 -7.04 -8.11 5.11
N TYR A 81 -6.70 -6.84 5.14
CA TYR A 81 -5.51 -6.24 4.54
C TYR A 81 -4.84 -5.35 5.58
N TYR A 82 -3.54 -5.12 5.45
CA TYR A 82 -2.83 -4.14 6.26
C TYR A 82 -2.08 -3.16 5.38
N LEU A 83 -2.33 -1.86 5.60
CA LEU A 83 -1.65 -0.76 4.93
C LEU A 83 -0.50 -0.32 5.82
N ASP A 84 0.73 -0.38 5.33
CA ASP A 84 1.90 0.01 6.10
C ASP A 84 2.05 1.53 6.26
N ALA A 85 3.15 2.00 6.85
CA ALA A 85 3.39 3.42 7.05
C ALA A 85 3.50 4.24 5.75
N SER A 86 3.77 3.60 4.61
CA SER A 86 3.74 4.23 3.29
C SER A 86 2.34 4.22 2.65
N GLY A 87 1.40 3.49 3.25
CA GLY A 87 0.05 3.24 2.72
C GLY A 87 -0.04 2.07 1.75
N ALA A 88 1.09 1.42 1.45
CA ALA A 88 1.12 0.23 0.63
C ALA A 88 0.50 -0.95 1.40
N ALA A 89 -0.41 -1.68 0.74
CA ALA A 89 -0.88 -2.95 1.24
C ALA A 89 0.29 -3.94 1.33
N VAL A 90 0.37 -4.67 2.44
CA VAL A 90 1.47 -5.58 2.74
C VAL A 90 1.29 -6.91 2.03
N THR A 91 2.42 -7.52 1.65
CA THR A 91 2.54 -8.93 1.27
C THR A 91 3.63 -9.60 2.11
N GLY A 92 3.57 -10.93 2.23
CA GLY A 92 4.50 -11.71 3.04
C GLY A 92 4.28 -11.59 4.55
N TRP A 93 5.30 -11.99 5.32
CA TRP A 93 5.28 -11.92 6.78
C TRP A 93 5.45 -10.49 7.29
N LYS A 94 4.62 -10.11 8.25
CA LYS A 94 4.67 -8.79 8.88
C LYS A 94 4.32 -8.87 10.36
N GLU A 95 5.16 -8.22 11.17
CA GLU A 95 4.87 -7.97 12.58
C GLU A 95 4.02 -6.71 12.74
N ILE A 96 2.89 -6.84 13.43
CA ILE A 96 1.91 -5.80 13.71
C ILE A 96 1.47 -6.00 15.16
N ASP A 97 1.67 -4.99 16.01
CA ASP A 97 1.31 -5.02 17.43
C ASP A 97 1.79 -6.30 18.16
N ASP A 98 3.10 -6.58 18.04
CA ASP A 98 3.80 -7.73 18.64
C ASP A 98 3.29 -9.12 18.19
N LYS A 99 2.57 -9.18 17.06
CA LYS A 99 2.08 -10.42 16.45
C LYS A 99 2.49 -10.51 14.99
N TRP A 100 2.83 -11.72 14.56
CA TRP A 100 3.17 -12.00 13.17
C TRP A 100 1.94 -12.42 12.38
N TYR A 101 1.77 -11.82 11.21
CA TYR A 101 0.72 -12.13 10.24
C TYR A 101 1.35 -12.43 8.90
N TYR A 102 0.66 -13.22 8.07
CA TYR A 102 1.07 -13.46 6.70
C TYR A 102 0.03 -12.91 5.73
N PHE A 103 0.49 -12.13 4.75
CA PHE A 103 -0.33 -11.60 3.65
C PHE A 103 0.07 -12.29 2.36
N ARG A 104 -0.91 -12.85 1.63
CA ARG A 104 -0.71 -13.53 0.36
C ARG A 104 -0.33 -12.53 -0.75
N GLU A 105 0.00 -13.04 -1.93
CA GLU A 105 0.39 -12.19 -3.09
C GLU A 105 -0.74 -11.27 -3.56
N ASP A 106 -2.00 -11.64 -3.31
CA ASP A 106 -3.19 -10.82 -3.53
C ASP A 106 -3.44 -9.81 -2.41
N HIS A 107 -2.51 -9.68 -1.45
CA HIS A 107 -2.55 -8.82 -0.26
C HIS A 107 -3.54 -9.26 0.83
N ALA A 108 -4.28 -10.36 0.61
CA ALA A 108 -5.19 -10.88 1.62
C ALA A 108 -4.43 -11.53 2.77
N MET A 109 -4.81 -11.22 4.00
CA MET A 109 -4.30 -11.91 5.20
C MET A 109 -4.70 -13.39 5.14
N ALA A 110 -3.73 -14.27 5.40
CA ALA A 110 -3.98 -15.69 5.59
C ALA A 110 -4.59 -15.95 6.97
N THR A 111 -5.56 -16.87 7.03
CA THR A 111 -6.22 -17.31 8.27
C THR A 111 -6.41 -18.81 8.22
N ASP A 112 -6.21 -19.47 9.36
CA ASP A 112 -6.36 -20.93 9.52
C ASP A 112 -5.59 -21.73 8.45
N GLU A 113 -4.34 -21.34 8.19
CA GLU A 113 -3.54 -21.81 7.06
C GLU A 113 -2.09 -22.10 7.48
N THR A 114 -1.45 -23.10 6.87
CA THR A 114 -0.02 -23.38 7.06
C THR A 114 0.80 -22.73 5.95
N ILE A 115 1.70 -21.84 6.32
CA ILE A 115 2.63 -21.12 5.44
C ILE A 115 4.04 -21.66 5.64
N GLY A 116 4.44 -22.60 4.78
CA GLY A 116 5.70 -23.32 4.92
C GLY A 116 5.68 -24.22 6.17
N SER A 117 6.49 -23.90 7.17
CA SER A 117 6.53 -24.61 8.47
C SER A 117 5.81 -23.88 9.59
N TYR A 118 5.13 -22.76 9.30
CA TYR A 118 4.46 -21.93 10.29
C TYR A 118 2.96 -21.96 10.08
N TYR A 119 2.18 -22.03 11.15
CA TYR A 119 0.72 -22.00 11.08
C TYR A 119 0.17 -20.65 11.56
N VAL A 120 -0.74 -20.06 10.80
CA VAL A 120 -1.52 -18.88 11.22
C VAL A 120 -2.92 -19.30 11.67
N GLY A 121 -3.36 -18.78 12.81
CA GLY A 121 -4.66 -19.07 13.41
C GLY A 121 -5.83 -18.47 12.64
N LYS A 122 -7.05 -18.69 13.15
CA LYS A 122 -8.29 -18.11 12.61
C LYS A 122 -8.33 -16.58 12.72
N ASP A 123 -7.56 -16.02 13.65
CA ASP A 123 -7.32 -14.58 13.81
C ASP A 123 -6.18 -14.07 12.93
N GLY A 124 -5.57 -14.94 12.12
CA GLY A 124 -4.44 -14.63 11.23
C GLY A 124 -3.08 -14.51 11.91
N ALA A 125 -3.04 -14.55 13.23
CA ALA A 125 -1.79 -14.47 13.97
C ALA A 125 -1.03 -15.80 13.89
N TRP A 126 0.28 -15.74 13.73
CA TRP A 126 1.16 -16.90 13.83
C TRP A 126 0.99 -17.57 15.20
N ASP A 127 0.71 -18.87 15.20
CA ASP A 127 0.67 -19.68 16.40
C ASP A 127 1.98 -20.47 16.53
N SER A 128 2.83 -20.06 17.45
CA SER A 128 4.14 -20.68 17.68
C SER A 128 4.06 -22.07 18.32
N ARG A 129 2.86 -22.57 18.67
CA ARG A 129 2.66 -23.87 19.33
C ARG A 129 2.37 -25.00 18.35
N LYS A 130 2.23 -24.69 17.07
CA LYS A 130 2.00 -25.65 15.98
C LYS A 130 3.15 -25.60 14.99
#